data_AF-A0A8F5H5N7-F1
#
_entry.id   AF-A0A8F5H5N7-F1
#
_cell.length_a   1.000
_cell.length_b   1.000
_cell.length_c   1.000
_cell.angle_alpha   90.00
_cell.angle_beta   90.00
_cell.angle_gamma   90.00
#
_symmetry.space_group_name_H-M   'P 1'
#
loop_
_entity.id
_entity.type
_entity.pdbx_description
1 polymer ?
#
loop_
_entity_poly.entity_id
_entity_poly.type
_entity_poly.pdbx_seq_one_letter_code
_entity_poly.pdbx_strand_id
1 'polypeptide(L)'
;MMVDIFSSFDDHNSTLFSAHMLTWLISLWSLFFINSSYWINTSNLNNFMSLPKQAINIQITRSYSMNMGGFSLMISSLFITIINFNMLGLMPYVFSTTSHLAMTFVLALPLWLSLIISSYMNNPYSSLASMLPLGTPTFLIPFLPVIESLSILVRPVTLSIRLAANISAGHIILTLIGDYLTISMMSSSYLISSLVIMIQMGYFIFEIGIGIIQGYIFSLLITLYTDDHQ
;
A
#
# COMPACT_ATOMS: atom_id res chain seq x y z
N MET A 1 0.67 15.89 -29.94
CA MET A 1 1.58 14.75 -29.75
C MET A 1 0.71 13.62 -29.23
N MET A 2 0.71 12.43 -29.84
CA MET A 2 -0.07 11.31 -29.28
C MET A 2 0.60 10.99 -27.94
N VAL A 3 -0.07 11.37 -26.85
CA VAL A 3 0.44 11.15 -25.50
C VAL A 3 0.31 9.66 -25.29
N ASP A 4 1.42 8.93 -25.34
CA ASP A 4 1.41 7.49 -25.05
C ASP A 4 0.82 7.30 -23.65
N ILE A 5 0.01 6.26 -23.46
CA ILE A 5 -0.68 5.96 -22.19
C ILE A 5 0.32 5.87 -21.02
N PHE A 6 1.57 5.51 -21.31
CA PHE A 6 2.66 5.42 -20.32
C PHE A 6 3.32 6.74 -19.98
N SER A 7 3.09 7.79 -20.75
CA SER A 7 3.70 9.10 -20.53
C SER A 7 3.12 9.83 -19.30
N SER A 8 2.04 9.31 -18.69
CA SER A 8 1.59 9.74 -17.36
C SER A 8 2.45 9.19 -16.22
N PHE A 9 3.25 8.14 -16.48
CA PHE A 9 4.21 7.56 -15.52
C PHE A 9 5.64 8.06 -15.73
N ASP A 10 5.86 8.94 -16.72
CA ASP A 10 7.16 9.55 -16.91
C ASP A 10 7.21 10.87 -16.14
N ASP A 11 8.06 10.90 -15.11
CA ASP A 11 8.35 12.08 -14.31
C ASP A 11 8.70 13.29 -15.20
N HIS A 12 9.41 13.07 -16.32
CA HIS A 12 9.89 14.13 -17.21
C HIS A 12 8.88 14.63 -18.23
N ASN A 13 7.66 14.09 -18.27
CA ASN A 13 6.65 14.58 -19.20
C ASN A 13 6.07 15.91 -18.68
N SER A 14 6.49 17.00 -19.31
CA SER A 14 6.20 18.38 -18.91
C SER A 14 4.72 18.76 -19.07
N THR A 15 3.86 18.25 -18.19
CA THR A 15 2.58 18.89 -17.89
C THR A 15 2.84 20.10 -16.99
N LEU A 16 1.92 21.07 -16.99
CA LEU A 16 2.08 22.47 -16.50
C LEU A 16 2.62 22.65 -15.06
N PHE A 17 2.79 21.58 -14.30
CA PHE A 17 3.47 21.51 -13.02
C PHE A 17 4.65 20.52 -13.08
N SER A 18 5.71 20.86 -13.82
CA SER A 18 6.99 20.12 -13.81
C SER A 18 7.75 20.35 -12.49
N ALA A 19 7.11 20.07 -11.37
CA ALA A 19 7.69 20.23 -10.06
C ALA A 19 7.92 18.83 -9.50
N HIS A 20 9.00 18.16 -9.97
CA HIS A 20 9.48 16.95 -9.30
C HIS A 20 9.68 17.24 -7.81
N MET A 21 10.20 18.42 -7.47
CA MET A 21 10.33 18.82 -6.07
C MET A 21 8.98 18.82 -5.32
N LEU A 22 7.87 19.13 -6.00
CA LEU A 22 6.53 19.11 -5.41
C LEU A 22 6.05 17.67 -5.15
N THR A 23 6.34 16.70 -6.01
CA THR A 23 5.95 15.29 -5.77
C THR A 23 6.68 14.71 -4.57
N TRP A 24 7.96 15.07 -4.40
CA TRP A 24 8.74 14.75 -3.21
C TRP A 24 8.27 15.53 -1.95
N LEU A 25 7.84 16.79 -2.09
CA LEU A 25 7.26 17.55 -0.96
C LEU A 25 5.88 17.02 -0.56
N ILE A 26 5.07 16.58 -1.53
CA ILE A 26 3.77 15.94 -1.31
C ILE A 26 3.95 14.59 -0.60
N SER A 27 5.02 13.85 -0.89
CA SER A 27 5.31 12.62 -0.16
C SER A 27 5.68 12.89 1.31
N LEU A 28 6.35 14.01 1.60
CA LEU A 28 6.62 14.46 2.97
C LEU A 28 5.36 14.94 3.72
N TRP A 29 4.27 15.30 3.03
CA TRP A 29 2.99 15.66 3.68
C TRP A 29 2.51 14.53 4.59
N SER A 30 2.71 13.27 4.16
CA SER A 30 2.26 12.08 4.91
C SER A 30 2.71 12.07 6.39
N LEU A 31 3.86 12.69 6.70
CA LEU A 31 4.40 12.78 8.05
C LEU A 31 3.57 13.68 8.99
N PHE A 32 2.86 14.68 8.47
CA PHE A 32 1.98 15.53 9.28
C PHE A 32 0.80 14.77 9.88
N PHE A 33 0.37 13.67 9.25
CA PHE A 33 -0.73 12.84 9.77
C PHE A 33 -0.32 11.97 10.95
N ILE A 34 0.98 11.73 11.17
CA ILE A 34 1.48 10.84 12.22
C ILE A 34 1.32 11.50 13.61
N ASN A 35 1.56 12.81 13.72
CA ASN A 35 1.46 13.55 14.99
C ASN A 35 0.44 14.70 14.95
N SER A 36 -0.84 14.40 14.74
CA SER A 36 -1.91 15.42 14.77
C SER A 36 -2.34 15.85 16.18
N SER A 37 -1.89 15.18 17.25
CA SER A 37 -2.34 15.46 18.61
C SER A 37 -1.26 16.12 19.48
N TYR A 38 -0.77 17.29 19.08
CA TYR A 38 0.03 18.13 19.99
C TYR A 38 -0.82 19.03 20.90
N TRP A 39 -2.11 19.21 20.58
CA TRP A 39 -3.01 20.13 21.28
C TRP A 39 -3.97 19.36 22.20
N ILE A 40 -4.15 19.89 23.42
CA ILE A 40 -4.94 19.29 24.51
C ILE A 40 -6.44 19.17 24.18
N ASN A 41 -6.95 19.96 23.23
CA ASN A 41 -8.35 19.90 22.83
C ASN A 41 -8.50 19.19 21.48
N THR A 42 -9.32 18.13 21.44
CA THR A 42 -9.58 17.37 20.21
C THR A 42 -10.48 18.20 19.30
N SER A 43 -9.91 18.76 18.22
CA SER A 43 -10.71 19.30 17.13
C SER A 43 -11.44 18.17 16.39
N ASN A 44 -12.57 18.48 15.74
CA ASN A 44 -13.26 17.51 14.85
C ASN A 44 -12.32 16.92 13.80
N LEU A 45 -11.34 17.72 13.35
CA LEU A 45 -10.32 17.31 12.39
C LEU A 45 -9.33 16.31 13.00
N ASN A 46 -8.91 16.49 14.27
CA ASN A 46 -8.11 15.50 14.99
C ASN A 46 -8.88 14.19 15.24
N ASN A 47 -10.18 14.27 15.51
CA ASN A 47 -11.03 13.08 15.62
C ASN A 47 -11.09 12.33 14.28
N PHE A 48 -11.31 13.04 13.16
CA PHE A 48 -11.30 12.42 11.84
C PHE A 48 -9.95 11.76 11.51
N MET A 49 -8.83 12.44 11.78
CA MET A 49 -7.50 11.90 11.53
C MET A 49 -7.09 10.77 12.50
N SER A 50 -7.77 10.64 13.65
CA SER A 50 -7.53 9.56 14.61
C SER A 50 -8.36 8.30 14.35
N LEU A 51 -9.44 8.37 13.58
CA LEU A 51 -10.25 7.20 13.18
C LEU A 51 -9.41 6.07 12.53
N PRO A 52 -8.56 6.33 11.51
CA PRO A 52 -7.72 5.28 10.94
C PRO A 52 -6.73 4.72 11.99
N LYS A 53 -6.13 5.58 12.82
CA LYS A 53 -5.24 5.16 13.93
C LYS A 53 -5.94 4.20 14.90
N GLN A 54 -7.17 4.53 15.28
CA GLN A 54 -7.97 3.72 16.20
C GLN A 54 -8.33 2.36 15.61
N ALA A 55 -8.71 2.31 14.32
CA ALA A 55 -9.04 1.06 13.65
C ALA A 55 -7.88 0.05 13.67
N ILE A 56 -6.66 0.52 13.38
CA ILE A 56 -5.44 -0.31 13.41
C ILE A 56 -5.07 -0.67 14.84
N ASN A 57 -5.16 0.28 15.79
CA ASN A 57 -4.84 0.00 17.19
C ASN A 57 -5.74 -1.11 17.75
N ILE A 58 -7.04 -1.11 17.43
CA ILE A 58 -7.96 -2.18 17.83
C ILE A 58 -7.49 -3.53 17.25
N GLN A 59 -7.03 -3.56 16.01
CA GLN A 59 -6.49 -4.77 15.40
C GLN A 59 -5.21 -5.24 16.11
N ILE A 60 -4.27 -4.33 16.35
CA ILE A 60 -2.98 -4.64 16.99
C ILE A 60 -3.19 -5.13 18.42
N THR A 61 -4.16 -4.58 19.15
CA THR A 61 -4.49 -5.03 20.51
C THR A 61 -5.12 -6.42 20.55
N ARG A 62 -5.63 -6.94 19.42
CA ARG A 62 -6.16 -8.31 19.31
C ARG A 62 -5.07 -9.33 18.98
N SER A 63 -3.92 -8.89 18.45
CA SER A 63 -2.74 -9.71 18.16
C SER A 63 -1.74 -9.74 19.32
N TYR A 64 -0.97 -10.82 19.44
CA TYR A 64 0.04 -11.03 20.50
C TYR A 64 1.21 -10.04 20.48
N SER A 65 1.28 -9.21 19.43
CA SER A 65 2.15 -8.05 19.25
C SER A 65 2.32 -7.05 20.42
N MET A 66 1.56 -7.17 21.52
CA MET A 66 1.72 -6.32 22.73
C MET A 66 3.10 -6.46 23.40
N ASN A 67 3.80 -7.58 23.22
CA ASN A 67 5.11 -7.80 23.86
C ASN A 67 6.26 -6.99 23.21
N MET A 68 6.10 -6.49 21.99
CA MET A 68 7.09 -5.66 21.30
C MET A 68 6.76 -4.17 21.52
N GLY A 69 7.34 -3.56 22.56
CA GLY A 69 7.16 -2.14 22.86
C GLY A 69 7.47 -1.25 21.64
N GLY A 70 6.49 -0.45 21.20
CA GLY A 70 6.62 0.48 20.08
C GLY A 70 6.24 -0.09 18.70
N PHE A 71 6.02 -1.40 18.57
CA PHE A 71 5.61 -2.01 17.30
C PHE A 71 4.23 -1.52 16.82
N SER A 72 3.33 -1.24 17.78
CA SER A 72 2.01 -0.68 17.50
C SER A 72 2.06 0.71 16.86
N LEU A 73 2.97 1.57 17.33
CA LEU A 73 3.23 2.89 16.76
C LEU A 73 3.85 2.79 15.36
N MET A 74 4.76 1.84 15.16
CA MET A 74 5.37 1.63 13.85
C MET A 74 4.32 1.20 12.81
N ILE A 75 3.51 0.17 13.10
CA ILE A 75 2.49 -0.29 12.14
C ILE A 75 1.44 0.80 11.85
N SER A 76 0.98 1.49 12.89
CA SER A 76 -0.03 2.54 12.71
C SER A 76 0.49 3.70 11.86
N SER A 77 1.75 4.12 12.04
CA SER A 77 2.36 5.15 11.20
C SER A 77 2.52 4.68 9.75
N LEU A 78 2.98 3.44 9.53
CA LEU A 78 3.15 2.87 8.19
C LEU A 78 1.85 2.77 7.41
N PHE A 79 0.80 2.25 8.03
CA PHE A 79 -0.52 2.17 7.41
C PHE A 79 -1.00 3.55 6.93
N ILE A 80 -0.84 4.58 7.77
CA ILE A 80 -1.26 5.95 7.44
C ILE A 80 -0.43 6.50 6.28
N THR A 81 0.88 6.24 6.27
CA THR A 81 1.73 6.68 5.15
C THR A 81 1.32 6.03 3.83
N ILE A 82 1.01 4.73 3.84
CA ILE A 82 0.62 3.99 2.62
C ILE A 82 -0.73 4.47 2.09
N ILE A 83 -1.74 4.62 2.96
CA ILE A 83 -3.05 5.14 2.54
C ILE A 83 -2.92 6.54 1.98
N ASN A 84 -2.15 7.41 2.62
CA ASN A 84 -1.97 8.77 2.13
C ASN A 84 -1.30 8.78 0.75
N PHE A 85 -0.28 7.96 0.50
CA PHE A 85 0.32 7.87 -0.82
C PHE A 85 -0.63 7.32 -1.88
N ASN A 86 -1.44 6.32 -1.54
CA ASN A 86 -2.42 5.78 -2.47
C ASN A 86 -3.50 6.82 -2.82
N MET A 87 -4.00 7.56 -1.83
CA MET A 87 -5.03 8.57 -2.04
C MET A 87 -4.49 9.80 -2.78
N LEU A 88 -3.25 10.21 -2.53
CA LEU A 88 -2.59 11.28 -3.29
C LEU A 88 -2.33 10.86 -4.74
N GLY A 89 -1.98 9.59 -4.98
CA GLY A 89 -1.74 9.07 -6.32
C GLY A 89 -3.00 8.96 -7.19
N LEU A 90 -4.19 8.95 -6.58
CA LEU A 90 -5.48 8.95 -7.30
C LEU A 90 -5.93 10.36 -7.72
N MET A 91 -5.28 11.43 -7.23
CA MET A 91 -5.63 12.79 -7.62
C MET A 91 -5.22 13.04 -9.07
N PRO A 92 -6.11 13.62 -9.91
CA PRO A 92 -5.78 13.89 -11.30
C PRO A 92 -4.60 14.86 -11.39
N TYR A 93 -3.72 14.60 -12.36
CA TYR A 93 -2.50 15.38 -12.62
C TYR A 93 -1.42 15.33 -11.52
N VAL A 94 -1.59 14.50 -10.48
CA VAL A 94 -0.54 14.22 -9.51
C VAL A 94 0.22 12.98 -9.95
N PHE A 95 1.53 13.10 -10.05
CA PHE A 95 2.39 11.95 -10.28
C PHE A 95 2.32 10.99 -9.08
N SER A 96 1.87 9.75 -9.31
CA SER A 96 1.74 8.73 -8.27
C SER A 96 3.09 8.07 -7.98
N THR A 97 3.77 8.53 -6.93
CA THR A 97 5.08 7.99 -6.51
C THR A 97 5.03 6.49 -6.15
N THR A 98 3.85 5.94 -5.82
CA THR A 98 3.62 4.52 -5.51
C THR A 98 3.43 3.63 -6.74
N SER A 99 3.28 4.20 -7.94
CA SER A 99 3.20 3.41 -9.19
C SER A 99 4.55 2.76 -9.53
N HIS A 100 5.66 3.40 -9.14
CA HIS A 100 6.99 2.84 -9.33
C HIS A 100 7.27 1.73 -8.32
N LEU A 101 7.53 0.55 -8.86
CA LEU A 101 7.90 -0.64 -8.11
C LEU A 101 9.08 -0.39 -7.15
N ALA A 102 10.06 0.43 -7.55
CA ALA A 102 11.21 0.76 -6.72
C ALA A 102 10.80 1.38 -5.38
N MET A 103 9.83 2.30 -5.38
CA MET A 103 9.39 2.99 -4.17
C MET A 103 8.65 2.03 -3.22
N THR A 104 7.78 1.17 -3.76
CA THR A 104 7.04 0.20 -2.95
C THR A 104 7.95 -0.89 -2.37
N PHE A 105 9.01 -1.27 -3.08
CA PHE A 105 10.04 -2.17 -2.56
C PHE A 105 10.86 -1.55 -1.43
N VAL A 106 11.24 -0.28 -1.54
CA VAL A 106 11.97 0.44 -0.48
C VAL A 106 11.15 0.54 0.80
N LEU A 107 9.82 0.64 0.71
CA LEU A 107 8.93 0.59 1.87
C LEU A 107 8.79 -0.83 2.44
N ALA A 108 8.53 -1.83 1.61
CA ALA A 108 8.20 -3.18 2.07
C ALA A 108 9.40 -3.98 2.58
N LEU A 109 10.56 -3.88 1.92
CA LEU A 109 11.71 -4.74 2.16
C LEU A 109 12.36 -4.49 3.54
N PRO A 110 12.65 -3.25 3.98
CA PRO A 110 13.25 -3.00 5.29
C PRO A 110 12.35 -3.45 6.44
N LEU A 111 11.04 -3.22 6.33
CA LEU A 111 10.08 -3.65 7.34
C LEU A 111 10.09 -5.16 7.50
N TRP A 112 10.03 -5.86 6.37
CA TRP A 112 10.01 -7.31 6.40
C TRP A 112 11.33 -7.92 6.87
N LEU A 113 12.46 -7.36 6.42
CA LEU A 113 13.79 -7.77 6.86
C LEU A 113 13.96 -7.55 8.38
N SER A 114 13.43 -6.45 8.92
CA SER A 114 13.49 -6.17 10.36
C SER A 114 12.72 -7.21 11.19
N LEU A 115 11.60 -7.72 10.68
CA LEU A 115 10.81 -8.77 11.35
C LEU A 115 11.58 -10.09 11.42
N ILE A 116 12.20 -10.50 10.30
CA ILE A 116 13.03 -11.73 10.27
C ILE A 116 14.23 -11.63 11.19
N ILE A 117 14.93 -10.49 11.17
CA ILE A 117 16.09 -10.29 12.04
C ILE A 117 15.62 -10.34 13.50
N SER A 118 14.49 -9.70 13.83
CA SER A 118 13.96 -9.72 15.19
C SER A 118 13.55 -11.12 15.67
N SER A 119 12.96 -11.96 14.81
CA SER A 119 12.58 -13.33 15.17
C SER A 119 13.79 -14.22 15.40
N TYR A 120 14.81 -14.12 14.54
CA TYR A 120 16.05 -14.89 14.67
C TYR A 120 16.86 -14.49 15.92
N MET A 121 16.88 -13.19 16.26
CA MET A 121 17.61 -12.69 17.43
C MET A 121 16.93 -13.06 18.75
N ASN A 122 15.59 -13.04 18.81
CA ASN A 122 14.88 -13.32 20.06
C ASN A 122 14.83 -14.82 20.37
N ASN A 123 14.43 -15.66 19.39
CA ASN A 123 14.32 -17.10 19.58
C ASN A 123 14.75 -17.86 18.31
N PRO A 124 16.05 -18.20 18.15
CA PRO A 124 16.52 -18.93 16.97
C PRO A 124 15.95 -20.36 16.90
N TYR A 125 15.67 -20.99 18.04
CA TYR A 125 15.14 -22.35 18.07
C TYR A 125 13.65 -22.44 17.71
N SER A 126 12.81 -21.49 18.15
CA SER A 126 11.39 -21.48 17.77
C SER A 126 11.21 -21.10 16.31
N SER A 127 11.99 -20.12 15.83
CA SER A 127 11.98 -19.70 14.42
C SER A 127 12.49 -20.78 13.45
N LEU A 128 13.46 -21.60 13.84
CA LEU A 128 13.86 -22.78 13.06
C LEU A 128 12.84 -23.92 13.18
N ALA A 129 12.20 -24.10 14.34
CA ALA A 129 11.17 -25.11 14.53
C ALA A 129 9.90 -24.82 13.71
N SER A 130 9.54 -23.53 13.52
CA SER A 130 8.40 -23.15 12.67
C SER A 130 8.60 -23.51 11.20
N MET A 131 9.84 -23.73 10.75
CA MET A 131 10.11 -24.18 9.38
C MET A 131 9.68 -25.62 9.11
N LEU A 132 9.42 -26.43 10.15
CA LEU A 132 8.91 -27.79 10.02
C LEU A 132 7.70 -28.03 10.95
N PRO A 133 6.48 -28.19 10.42
CA PRO A 133 5.35 -28.55 11.25
C PRO A 133 5.55 -29.93 11.89
N LEU A 134 5.12 -30.04 13.15
CA LEU A 134 5.20 -31.28 13.93
C LEU A 134 4.38 -32.38 13.24
N GLY A 135 4.99 -33.55 13.01
CA GLY A 135 4.32 -34.71 12.39
C GLY A 135 4.52 -34.86 10.89
N THR A 136 5.49 -34.17 10.29
CA THR A 136 5.84 -34.38 8.87
C THR A 136 6.47 -35.77 8.64
N PRO A 137 6.02 -36.53 7.62
CA PRO A 137 6.62 -37.82 7.28
C PRO A 137 8.07 -37.64 6.83
N THR A 138 8.95 -38.57 7.21
CA THR A 138 10.42 -38.48 7.04
C THR A 138 10.88 -38.23 5.60
N PHE A 139 10.09 -38.62 4.60
CA PHE A 139 10.39 -38.40 3.19
C PHE A 139 10.26 -36.93 2.74
N LEU A 140 9.36 -36.15 3.36
CA LEU A 140 9.10 -34.75 2.97
C LEU A 140 9.94 -33.72 3.75
N ILE A 141 10.66 -34.16 4.78
CA ILE A 141 11.50 -33.32 5.63
C ILE A 141 12.52 -32.48 4.85
N PRO A 142 13.25 -32.97 3.82
CA PRO A 142 14.24 -32.13 3.13
C PRO A 142 13.61 -31.07 2.21
N PHE A 143 12.39 -31.30 1.71
CA PHE A 143 11.74 -30.38 0.77
C PHE A 143 10.99 -29.24 1.45
N LEU A 144 10.38 -29.50 2.60
CA LEU A 144 9.49 -28.55 3.26
C LEU A 144 10.19 -27.25 3.72
N PRO A 145 11.38 -27.28 4.35
CA PRO A 145 12.11 -26.06 4.72
C PRO A 145 12.51 -25.21 3.52
N VAL A 146 12.82 -25.85 2.38
CA VAL A 146 13.17 -25.13 1.14
C VAL A 146 11.96 -24.35 0.64
N ILE A 147 10.78 -24.99 0.60
CA ILE A 147 9.54 -24.33 0.18
C ILE A 147 9.16 -23.21 1.16
N GLU A 148 9.31 -23.43 2.46
CA GLU A 148 9.00 -22.40 3.45
C GLU A 148 9.97 -21.22 3.40
N SER A 149 11.26 -21.46 3.17
CA SER A 149 12.24 -20.37 2.96
C SER A 149 11.90 -19.52 1.72
N LEU A 150 11.40 -20.15 0.64
CA LEU A 150 10.90 -19.45 -0.54
C LEU A 150 9.60 -18.70 -0.25
N SER A 151 8.66 -19.29 0.51
CA SER A 151 7.38 -18.67 0.87
C SER A 151 7.58 -17.39 1.69
N ILE A 152 8.58 -17.42 2.60
CA ILE A 152 9.05 -16.29 3.37
C ILE A 152 9.56 -15.22 2.38
N LEU A 153 10.57 -15.50 1.54
CA LEU A 153 11.14 -14.52 0.59
C LEU A 153 10.16 -13.90 -0.41
N VAL A 154 9.17 -14.65 -0.89
CA VAL A 154 8.19 -14.19 -1.89
C VAL A 154 7.14 -13.24 -1.27
N ARG A 155 6.91 -13.29 0.04
CA ARG A 155 5.89 -12.49 0.73
C ARG A 155 6.07 -10.96 0.59
N PRO A 156 7.24 -10.34 0.84
CA PRO A 156 7.44 -8.90 0.64
C PRO A 156 7.38 -8.49 -0.84
N VAL A 157 7.81 -9.38 -1.74
CA VAL A 157 7.76 -9.18 -3.19
C VAL A 157 6.31 -9.12 -3.66
N THR A 158 5.48 -10.06 -3.26
CA THR A 158 4.06 -10.08 -3.65
C THR A 158 3.28 -8.89 -3.06
N LEU A 159 3.64 -8.44 -1.86
CA LEU A 159 3.03 -7.29 -1.21
C LEU A 159 3.35 -5.96 -1.93
N SER A 160 4.63 -5.75 -2.28
CA SER A 160 5.09 -4.55 -3.00
C SER A 160 4.52 -4.49 -4.42
N ILE A 161 4.49 -5.62 -5.14
CA ILE A 161 3.85 -5.73 -6.45
C ILE A 161 2.36 -5.42 -6.37
N ARG A 162 1.65 -5.94 -5.36
CA ARG A 162 0.21 -5.69 -5.19
C ARG A 162 -0.10 -4.19 -5.02
N LEU A 163 0.74 -3.47 -4.27
CA LEU A 163 0.57 -2.03 -4.08
C LEU A 163 0.80 -1.26 -5.40
N ALA A 164 1.93 -1.53 -6.07
CA ALA A 164 2.30 -0.84 -7.29
C ALA A 164 1.33 -1.14 -8.45
N ALA A 165 1.00 -2.42 -8.65
CA ALA A 165 0.15 -2.87 -9.75
C ALA A 165 -1.28 -2.31 -9.66
N ASN A 166 -1.86 -2.23 -8.46
CA ASN A 166 -3.22 -1.71 -8.29
C ASN A 166 -3.30 -0.23 -8.67
N ILE A 167 -2.29 0.56 -8.32
CA ILE A 167 -2.26 2.00 -8.60
C ILE A 167 -1.89 2.26 -10.07
N SER A 168 -0.94 1.49 -10.62
CA SER A 168 -0.56 1.62 -12.03
C SER A 168 -1.67 1.16 -12.98
N ALA A 169 -2.26 -0.01 -12.75
CA ALA A 169 -3.33 -0.54 -13.59
C ALA A 169 -4.57 0.35 -13.53
N GLY A 170 -4.88 0.87 -12.33
CA GLY A 170 -5.96 1.80 -12.14
C GLY A 170 -5.80 3.06 -13.01
N HIS A 171 -4.67 3.75 -12.88
CA HIS A 171 -4.39 4.96 -13.66
C HIS A 171 -4.40 4.69 -15.18
N ILE A 172 -3.91 3.53 -15.64
CA ILE A 172 -4.00 3.11 -17.05
C ILE A 172 -5.46 2.97 -17.49
N ILE A 173 -6.31 2.36 -16.67
CA ILE A 173 -7.72 2.18 -17.02
C ILE A 173 -8.46 3.53 -16.99
N LEU A 174 -8.17 4.40 -16.01
CA LEU A 174 -8.78 5.72 -15.91
C LEU A 174 -8.42 6.62 -17.12
N THR A 175 -7.15 6.55 -17.57
CA THR A 175 -6.68 7.29 -18.77
C THR A 175 -7.31 6.75 -20.05
N LEU A 176 -7.40 5.43 -20.23
CA LEU A 176 -8.05 4.81 -21.38
C LEU A 176 -9.55 5.17 -21.47
N ILE A 177 -10.25 5.15 -20.34
CA ILE A 177 -11.66 5.58 -20.29
C ILE A 177 -11.77 7.09 -20.58
N GLY A 178 -10.82 7.89 -20.08
CA GLY A 178 -10.71 9.32 -20.38
C GLY A 178 -10.52 9.62 -21.87
N ASP A 179 -9.64 8.90 -22.55
CA ASP A 179 -9.41 9.05 -23.99
C ASP A 179 -10.67 8.70 -24.78
N TYR A 180 -11.32 7.57 -24.43
CA TYR A 180 -12.59 7.19 -25.04
C TYR A 180 -13.70 8.22 -24.79
N LEU A 181 -13.72 8.84 -23.60
CA LEU A 181 -14.62 9.95 -23.30
C LEU A 181 -14.41 11.13 -24.22
N THR A 182 -13.16 11.58 -24.41
CA THR A 182 -12.87 12.72 -25.29
C THR A 182 -13.31 12.46 -26.73
N ILE A 183 -13.06 11.25 -27.24
CA ILE A 183 -13.50 10.83 -28.58
C ILE A 183 -15.02 10.81 -28.65
N SER A 184 -15.68 10.19 -27.66
CA SER A 184 -17.15 10.08 -27.63
C SER A 184 -17.84 11.45 -27.58
N MET A 185 -17.26 12.42 -26.87
CA MET A 185 -17.78 13.80 -26.79
C MET A 185 -17.68 14.54 -28.12
N MET A 186 -16.67 14.24 -28.93
CA MET A 186 -16.43 14.91 -30.21
C MET A 186 -17.20 14.27 -31.37
N SER A 187 -17.34 12.94 -31.38
CA SER A 187 -17.86 12.22 -32.57
C SER A 187 -19.18 11.47 -32.36
N SER A 188 -19.64 11.26 -31.13
CA SER A 188 -20.80 10.40 -30.84
C SER A 188 -21.97 11.15 -30.22
N SER A 189 -23.10 10.46 -30.00
CA SER A 189 -24.29 11.07 -29.41
C SER A 189 -24.13 11.34 -27.91
N TYR A 190 -24.79 12.38 -27.40
CA TYR A 190 -24.80 12.73 -25.97
C TYR A 190 -25.21 11.58 -25.03
N LEU A 191 -26.03 10.64 -25.52
CA LEU A 191 -26.42 9.45 -24.75
C LEU A 191 -25.23 8.54 -24.46
N ILE A 192 -24.38 8.28 -25.46
CA ILE A 192 -23.20 7.43 -25.29
C ILE A 192 -22.21 8.09 -24.34
N SER A 193 -21.98 9.39 -24.51
CA SER A 193 -21.02 10.11 -23.67
C SER A 193 -21.44 10.19 -22.20
N SER A 194 -22.74 10.36 -21.92
CA SER A 194 -23.26 10.33 -20.54
C SER A 194 -23.10 8.96 -19.86
N LEU A 195 -23.24 7.87 -20.63
CA LEU A 195 -23.05 6.51 -20.12
C LEU A 195 -21.58 6.24 -19.77
N VAL A 196 -20.64 6.69 -20.61
CA VAL A 196 -19.21 6.54 -20.32
C VAL A 196 -18.78 7.37 -19.11
N ILE A 197 -19.34 8.58 -18.92
CA ILE A 197 -19.06 9.38 -17.71
C ILE A 197 -19.46 8.60 -16.46
N MET A 198 -20.65 7.98 -16.49
CA MET A 198 -21.13 7.20 -15.35
C MET A 198 -20.21 6.01 -15.03
N ILE A 199 -19.68 5.34 -16.06
CA ILE A 199 -18.68 4.28 -15.88
C ILE A 199 -17.38 4.83 -15.27
N GLN A 200 -16.88 5.97 -15.75
CA GLN A 200 -15.65 6.56 -15.21
C GLN A 200 -15.79 6.95 -13.74
N MET A 201 -16.90 7.58 -13.36
CA MET A 201 -17.17 7.95 -11.97
C MET A 201 -17.29 6.71 -11.08
N GLY A 202 -17.96 5.65 -11.56
CA GLY A 202 -18.05 4.37 -10.84
C GLY A 202 -16.68 3.72 -10.63
N TYR A 203 -15.83 3.74 -11.66
CA TYR A 203 -14.47 3.19 -11.58
C TYR A 203 -13.59 3.99 -10.61
N PHE A 204 -13.68 5.32 -10.62
CA PHE A 204 -12.94 6.17 -9.68
C PHE A 204 -13.30 5.88 -8.21
N ILE A 205 -14.59 5.69 -7.91
CA ILE A 205 -15.04 5.29 -6.57
C ILE A 205 -14.47 3.92 -6.18
N PHE A 206 -14.42 2.99 -7.12
CA PHE A 206 -13.88 1.65 -6.90
C PHE A 206 -12.37 1.69 -6.57
N GLU A 207 -11.59 2.51 -7.27
CA GLU A 207 -10.17 2.68 -6.99
C GLU A 207 -9.89 3.28 -5.61
N ILE A 208 -10.68 4.26 -5.17
CA ILE A 208 -10.59 4.80 -3.81
C ILE A 208 -10.77 3.68 -2.78
N GLY A 209 -11.74 2.79 -3.01
CA GLY A 209 -11.97 1.61 -2.17
C GLY A 209 -10.76 0.68 -2.11
N ILE A 210 -10.18 0.34 -3.27
CA ILE A 210 -8.98 -0.51 -3.36
C ILE A 210 -7.79 0.15 -2.65
N GLY A 211 -7.60 1.47 -2.80
CA GLY A 211 -6.50 2.21 -2.20
C GLY A 211 -6.48 2.11 -0.67
N ILE A 212 -7.66 2.14 -0.03
CA ILE A 212 -7.85 1.99 1.42
C ILE A 212 -7.61 0.53 1.84
N ILE A 213 -8.22 -0.43 1.15
CA ILE A 213 -8.12 -1.86 1.47
C ILE A 213 -6.67 -2.35 1.37
N GLN A 214 -5.92 -1.87 0.39
CA GLN A 214 -4.54 -2.27 0.18
C GLN A 214 -3.62 -1.88 1.34
N GLY A 215 -3.82 -0.67 1.91
CA GLY A 215 -3.13 -0.27 3.14
C GLY A 215 -3.48 -1.16 4.33
N TYR A 216 -4.75 -1.56 4.44
CA TYR A 216 -5.23 -2.45 5.50
C TYR A 216 -4.67 -3.86 5.43
N ILE A 217 -4.67 -4.47 4.24
CA ILE A 217 -4.08 -5.81 4.04
C ILE A 217 -2.58 -5.79 4.35
N PHE A 218 -1.89 -4.70 4.03
CA PHE A 218 -0.47 -4.52 4.35
C PHE A 218 -0.21 -4.56 5.86
N SER A 219 -0.92 -3.75 6.65
CA SER A 219 -0.77 -3.76 8.11
C SER A 219 -1.17 -5.09 8.73
N LEU A 220 -2.23 -5.73 8.20
CA LEU A 220 -2.71 -7.01 8.70
C LEU A 220 -1.69 -8.15 8.51
N LEU A 221 -1.08 -8.25 7.33
CA LEU A 221 -0.07 -9.27 7.06
C LEU A 221 1.16 -9.11 7.95
N ILE A 222 1.55 -7.87 8.25
CA ILE A 222 2.65 -7.58 9.17
C ILE A 222 2.31 -8.02 10.60
N THR A 223 1.11 -7.70 11.10
CA THR A 223 0.68 -8.11 12.45
C THR A 223 0.55 -9.63 12.59
N LEU A 224 0.06 -10.32 11.56
CA LEU A 224 -0.08 -11.78 11.59
C LEU A 224 1.30 -12.46 11.56
N TYR A 225 2.22 -11.92 10.77
CA TYR A 225 3.59 -12.44 10.70
C TYR A 225 4.33 -12.32 12.04
N THR A 226 4.12 -11.24 12.79
CA THR A 226 4.73 -11.15 14.12
C THR A 226 4.20 -12.17 15.10
N ASP A 227 2.94 -12.57 14.97
CA ASP A 227 2.33 -13.56 15.84
C ASP A 227 2.79 -14.98 15.47
N ASP A 228 2.98 -15.28 14.18
CA ASP A 228 3.44 -16.60 13.71
C ASP A 228 4.92 -16.91 14.03
N HIS A 229 5.75 -15.88 14.25
CA HIS A 229 7.21 -16.02 14.35
C HIS A 229 7.82 -15.67 15.72
N GLN A 230 7.00 -15.47 16.76
CA GLN A 230 7.44 -15.50 18.16
C GLN A 230 7.32 -16.92 18.75
#